data_AF-A0A972WY90-F1
#
_entry.id   AF-A0A972WY90-F1
#
_cell.length_a   1.000
_cell.length_b   1.000
_cell.length_c   1.000
_cell.angle_alpha   90.00
_cell.angle_beta   90.00
_cell.angle_gamma   90.00
#
_symmetry.space_group_name_H-M   'P 1'
#
loop_
_entity.id
_entity.type
_entity.pdbx_description
1 polymer ?
#
loop_
_entity_poly.entity_id
_entity_poly.type
_entity_poly.pdbx_seq_one_letter_code
_entity_poly.pdbx_strand_id
1 'polypeptide(L)'
;GGILVALLMNHVVLQPGEAIFLEPGNVHSYLSGVAVEVMPSSDNVMRAAFTQKHIDMDEFFDTANFAAESPRSVTPPTTSGDAVIYEIPSAPFSVQRINVKRAMSVTAEHEVEIYLCAHGNAGSLHQGQACILRQNEILELAGPSLLFRIWGDPTY
;
A
#
# COMPACT_ATOMS: atom_id res chain seq x y z
N GLY A 1 -25.50 -2.42 14.40
CA GLY A 1 -24.34 -1.58 14.74
C GLY A 1 -23.63 -1.03 13.52
N GLY A 2 -23.02 -1.90 12.69
CA GLY A 2 -22.09 -1.45 11.64
C GLY A 2 -22.63 -0.45 10.62
N ILE A 3 -23.92 -0.48 10.30
CA ILE A 3 -24.51 0.48 9.33
C ILE A 3 -24.40 1.94 9.79
N LEU A 4 -24.48 2.20 11.10
CA LEU A 4 -24.34 3.54 11.66
C LEU A 4 -22.89 4.03 11.57
N VAL A 5 -21.93 3.13 11.84
CA VAL A 5 -20.50 3.42 11.67
C VAL A 5 -20.20 3.76 10.21
N ALA A 6 -20.79 3.03 9.25
CA ALA A 6 -20.64 3.32 7.82
C ALA A 6 -21.05 4.75 7.46
N LEU A 7 -22.13 5.26 8.07
CA LEU A 7 -22.65 6.62 7.81
C LEU A 7 -21.74 7.72 8.36
N LEU A 8 -20.83 7.39 9.27
CA LEU A 8 -19.85 8.32 9.85
C LEU A 8 -18.51 8.29 9.11
N MET A 9 -18.35 7.40 8.14
CA MET A 9 -17.10 7.20 7.41
C MET A 9 -17.17 7.80 6.01
N ASN A 10 -16.01 8.25 5.52
CA ASN A 10 -15.86 8.63 4.12
C ASN A 10 -15.95 7.37 3.23
N HIS A 11 -16.81 7.40 2.21
CA HIS A 11 -16.81 6.39 1.15
C HIS A 11 -15.86 6.82 0.03
N VAL A 12 -14.73 6.11 -0.09
CA VAL A 12 -13.67 6.41 -1.05
C VAL A 12 -13.61 5.32 -2.10
N VAL A 13 -13.58 5.71 -3.38
CA VAL A 13 -13.41 4.80 -4.51
C VAL A 13 -12.12 5.15 -5.22
N LEU A 14 -11.11 4.29 -5.08
CA LEU A 14 -9.81 4.46 -5.73
C LEU A 14 -9.85 3.92 -7.16
N GLN A 15 -9.36 4.71 -8.11
CA GLN A 15 -9.06 4.27 -9.47
C GLN A 15 -7.71 3.57 -9.54
N PRO A 16 -7.46 2.72 -10.56
CA PRO A 16 -6.17 2.05 -10.71
C PRO A 16 -4.98 3.04 -10.69
N GLY A 17 -4.08 2.82 -9.75
CA GLY A 17 -2.90 3.66 -9.54
C GLY A 17 -3.07 4.78 -8.51
N GLU A 18 -4.30 5.08 -8.09
CA GLU A 18 -4.54 5.92 -6.90
C GLU A 18 -4.23 5.13 -5.63
N ALA A 19 -3.83 5.85 -4.59
CA ALA A 19 -3.54 5.28 -3.28
C ALA A 19 -4.13 6.17 -2.19
N ILE A 20 -4.32 5.57 -1.01
CA ILE A 20 -4.71 6.27 0.21
C ILE A 20 -3.72 5.86 1.30
N PHE A 21 -3.35 6.81 2.15
CA PHE A 21 -2.59 6.52 3.36
C PHE A 21 -3.50 6.54 4.58
N LEU A 22 -3.34 5.53 5.44
CA LEU A 22 -4.14 5.33 6.64
C LEU A 22 -3.23 5.44 7.86
N GLU A 23 -3.43 6.51 8.63
CA GLU A 23 -2.68 6.75 9.86
C GLU A 23 -3.17 5.88 11.02
N PRO A 24 -2.33 5.63 12.03
CA PRO A 24 -2.75 4.94 13.24
C PRO A 24 -4.01 5.57 13.85
N GLY A 25 -4.94 4.73 14.33
CA GLY A 25 -6.21 5.18 14.90
C GLY A 25 -7.28 5.56 13.87
N ASN A 26 -6.96 5.60 12.56
CA ASN A 26 -7.95 5.85 11.51
C ASN A 26 -8.88 4.63 11.32
N VAL A 27 -10.18 4.83 11.53
CA VAL A 27 -11.18 3.77 11.34
C VAL A 27 -11.44 3.61 9.84
N HIS A 28 -11.16 2.41 9.30
CA HIS A 28 -11.32 2.12 7.88
C HIS A 28 -11.81 0.68 7.65
N SER A 29 -12.32 0.43 6.46
CA SER A 29 -12.72 -0.90 6.01
C SER A 29 -12.60 -0.98 4.50
N TYR A 30 -11.96 -2.03 3.99
CA TYR A 30 -11.94 -2.34 2.57
C TYR A 30 -13.21 -3.11 2.19
N LEU A 31 -13.94 -2.61 1.20
CA LEU A 31 -15.26 -3.17 0.85
C LEU A 31 -15.20 -4.12 -0.35
N SER A 32 -14.45 -3.75 -1.39
CA SER A 32 -14.34 -4.53 -2.63
C SER A 32 -13.17 -4.07 -3.49
N GLY A 33 -12.65 -4.98 -4.33
CA GLY A 33 -11.60 -4.68 -5.32
C GLY A 33 -10.29 -5.41 -5.02
N VAL A 34 -9.24 -4.99 -5.71
CA VAL A 34 -7.86 -5.48 -5.52
C VAL A 34 -6.96 -4.28 -5.33
N ALA A 35 -6.15 -4.32 -4.28
CA ALA A 35 -5.16 -3.29 -3.96
C ALA A 35 -3.85 -3.95 -3.52
N VAL A 36 -2.75 -3.22 -3.65
CA VAL A 36 -1.50 -3.55 -2.96
C VAL A 36 -1.51 -2.79 -1.64
N GLU A 37 -1.49 -3.54 -0.54
CA GLU A 37 -1.38 -2.99 0.81
C GLU A 37 0.06 -3.11 1.30
N VAL A 38 0.60 -2.02 1.83
CA VAL A 38 1.94 -1.96 2.40
C VAL A 38 1.80 -1.40 3.80
N MET A 39 2.33 -2.12 4.78
CA MET A 39 2.26 -1.75 6.19
C MET A 39 3.57 -2.13 6.89
N PRO A 40 3.91 -1.48 8.01
CA PRO A 40 4.98 -1.94 8.87
C PRO A 40 4.65 -3.33 9.42
N SER A 41 5.65 -4.03 9.95
CA SER A 41 5.44 -5.32 10.63
C SER A 41 4.67 -5.13 11.95
N SER A 42 3.35 -5.00 11.86
CA SER A 42 2.41 -4.89 12.97
C SER A 42 1.13 -5.60 12.58
N ASP A 43 0.54 -6.35 13.50
CA ASP A 43 -0.75 -7.01 13.33
C ASP A 43 -1.80 -6.49 14.33
N ASN A 44 -1.53 -5.34 14.94
CA ASN A 44 -2.45 -4.68 15.87
C ASN A 44 -3.69 -4.19 15.12
N VAL A 45 -4.79 -4.93 15.26
CA VAL A 45 -6.08 -4.61 14.64
C VAL A 45 -7.17 -4.48 15.69
N MET A 46 -7.69 -3.26 15.85
CA MET A 46 -8.91 -2.99 16.60
C MET A 46 -10.13 -2.99 15.68
N ARG A 47 -11.19 -3.68 16.12
CA ARG A 47 -12.41 -3.86 15.33
C ARG A 47 -13.46 -2.86 15.78
N ALA A 48 -14.02 -2.10 14.84
CA ALA A 48 -15.06 -1.12 15.12
C ALA A 48 -16.47 -1.62 14.73
N ALA A 49 -16.57 -2.40 13.65
CA ALA A 49 -17.83 -2.77 13.02
C ALA A 49 -17.67 -3.95 12.04
N PHE A 50 -18.76 -4.32 11.35
CA PHE A 50 -18.81 -5.28 10.23
C PHE A 50 -18.22 -6.66 10.53
N THR A 51 -18.27 -7.08 11.78
CA THR A 51 -17.75 -8.35 12.23
C THR A 51 -18.73 -9.02 13.19
N GLN A 52 -18.68 -10.36 13.24
CA GLN A 52 -19.35 -11.15 14.29
C GLN A 52 -18.41 -11.41 15.48
N LYS A 53 -17.12 -11.04 15.38
CA LYS A 53 -16.16 -11.19 16.47
C LYS A 53 -16.44 -10.16 17.56
N HIS A 54 -15.91 -10.41 18.76
CA HIS A 54 -15.97 -9.47 19.86
C HIS A 54 -15.33 -8.12 19.48
N ILE A 55 -15.97 -7.04 19.93
CA ILE A 55 -15.49 -5.66 19.82
C ILE A 55 -15.34 -5.16 21.25
N ASP A 56 -14.11 -4.79 21.60
CA ASP A 56 -13.83 -4.06 22.83
C ASP A 56 -14.14 -2.59 22.58
N MET A 57 -15.26 -2.11 23.13
CA MET A 57 -15.74 -0.75 22.87
C MET A 57 -14.94 0.29 23.63
N ASP A 58 -14.48 -0.04 24.85
CA ASP A 58 -13.75 0.91 25.69
C ASP A 58 -12.38 1.18 25.06
N GLU A 59 -11.64 0.13 24.71
CA GLU A 59 -10.35 0.24 24.01
C GLU A 59 -10.49 0.93 22.65
N PHE A 60 -11.59 0.66 21.92
CA PHE A 60 -11.87 1.33 20.65
C PHE A 60 -12.02 2.84 20.82
N PHE A 61 -12.77 3.31 21.83
CA PHE A 61 -12.94 4.74 22.08
C PHE A 61 -11.68 5.41 22.61
N ASP A 62 -10.82 4.69 23.32
CA ASP A 62 -9.56 5.20 23.83
C ASP A 62 -8.47 5.33 22.73
N THR A 63 -8.52 4.47 21.70
CA THR A 63 -7.49 4.43 20.65
C THR A 63 -7.89 5.09 19.33
N ALA A 64 -9.17 5.10 18.97
CA ALA A 64 -9.60 5.63 17.68
C ALA A 64 -9.51 7.16 17.60
N ASN A 65 -9.05 7.67 16.45
CA ASN A 65 -9.10 9.10 16.17
C ASN A 65 -10.44 9.46 15.51
N PHE A 66 -11.26 10.27 16.19
CA PHE A 66 -12.58 10.72 15.71
C PHE A 66 -12.54 12.10 15.03
N ALA A 67 -11.36 12.66 14.76
CA ALA A 67 -11.23 13.89 14.01
C ALA A 67 -11.86 13.74 12.61
N ALA A 68 -12.69 14.71 12.22
CA ALA A 68 -13.27 14.75 10.90
C ALA A 68 -12.20 15.18 9.89
N GLU A 69 -11.62 14.20 9.21
CA GLU A 69 -10.53 14.40 8.25
C GLU A 69 -10.95 13.98 6.85
N SER A 70 -10.48 14.74 5.85
CA SER A 70 -10.59 14.33 4.45
C SER A 70 -9.62 13.17 4.19
N PRO A 71 -10.02 12.14 3.42
CA PRO A 71 -9.14 11.04 3.05
C PRO A 71 -7.84 11.56 2.43
N ARG A 72 -6.70 11.12 2.98
CA ARG A 72 -5.38 11.52 2.50
C ARG A 72 -5.03 10.73 1.24
N SER A 73 -5.52 11.22 0.10
CA SER A 73 -5.16 10.69 -1.22
C SER A 73 -3.67 10.86 -1.46
N VAL A 74 -3.01 9.77 -1.82
CA VAL A 74 -1.63 9.78 -2.30
C VAL A 74 -1.72 9.61 -3.81
N THR A 75 -1.90 10.72 -4.50
CA THR A 75 -1.95 10.71 -5.95
C THR A 75 -0.52 10.75 -6.47
N PRO A 76 -0.07 9.75 -7.24
CA PRO A 76 1.25 9.80 -7.85
C PRO A 76 1.32 11.05 -8.74
N PRO A 77 2.41 11.84 -8.69
CA PRO A 77 2.55 12.98 -9.59
C PRO A 77 2.38 12.52 -11.04
N THR A 78 1.73 13.35 -11.86
CA THR A 78 1.41 13.09 -13.28
C THR A 78 2.66 13.07 -14.17
N THR A 79 3.82 12.71 -13.61
CA THR A 79 5.08 12.64 -14.32
C THR A 79 5.03 11.47 -15.30
N SER A 80 5.33 11.75 -16.56
CA SER A 80 5.35 10.85 -17.71
C SER A 80 6.50 9.82 -17.67
N GLY A 81 6.83 9.32 -16.48
CA GLY A 81 7.87 8.33 -16.24
C GLY A 81 7.33 6.91 -16.22
N ASP A 82 8.21 5.95 -16.51
CA ASP A 82 7.95 4.52 -16.33
C ASP A 82 8.01 4.11 -14.84
N ALA A 83 8.35 5.02 -13.92
CA ALA A 83 8.29 4.80 -12.48
C ALA A 83 7.74 6.03 -11.74
N VAL A 84 6.93 5.80 -10.71
CA VAL A 84 6.37 6.86 -9.85
C VAL A 84 6.43 6.46 -8.38
N ILE A 85 6.91 7.36 -7.54
CA ILE A 85 6.95 7.18 -6.07
C ILE A 85 5.67 7.72 -5.47
N TYR A 86 5.08 6.95 -4.55
CA TYR A 86 4.00 7.41 -3.67
C TYR A 86 4.63 8.13 -2.48
N GLU A 87 4.57 9.46 -2.49
CA GLU A 87 5.15 10.27 -1.40
C GLU A 87 4.26 10.22 -0.16
N ILE A 88 4.77 9.62 0.90
CA ILE A 88 4.07 9.50 2.19
C ILE A 88 5.03 9.92 3.30
N PRO A 89 5.14 11.22 3.62
CA PRO A 89 6.17 11.74 4.53
C PRO A 89 6.20 11.10 5.92
N SER A 90 5.04 10.63 6.42
CA SER A 90 4.90 10.02 7.75
C SER A 90 5.00 8.49 7.75
N ALA A 91 5.19 7.84 6.59
CA ALA A 91 5.30 6.38 6.54
C ALA A 91 6.73 5.91 6.80
N PRO A 92 6.93 4.82 7.56
CA PRO A 92 8.24 4.21 7.78
C PRO A 92 8.72 3.36 6.59
N PHE A 93 8.12 3.57 5.42
CA PHE A 93 8.42 2.85 4.18
C PHE A 93 8.11 3.74 2.98
N SER A 94 8.69 3.38 1.85
CA SER A 94 8.43 4.01 0.57
C SER A 94 7.90 2.98 -0.42
N VAL A 95 7.05 3.44 -1.34
CA VAL A 95 6.46 2.61 -2.40
C VAL A 95 6.67 3.30 -3.74
N GLN A 96 7.21 2.55 -4.69
CA GLN A 96 7.37 2.98 -6.07
C GLN A 96 6.62 2.04 -7.00
N ARG A 97 5.75 2.60 -7.84
CA ARG A 97 5.13 1.91 -8.97
C ARG A 97 6.07 1.93 -10.16
N ILE A 98 6.31 0.80 -10.80
CA ILE A 98 7.15 0.67 -11.99
C ILE A 98 6.31 0.03 -13.10
N ASN A 99 6.12 0.75 -14.20
CA ASN A 99 5.47 0.27 -15.41
C ASN A 99 6.52 -0.18 -16.43
N VAL A 100 6.70 -1.48 -16.54
CA VAL A 100 7.64 -2.08 -17.48
C VAL A 100 6.96 -2.16 -18.84
N LYS A 101 7.45 -1.40 -19.82
CA LYS A 101 6.93 -1.44 -21.21
C LYS A 101 7.76 -2.35 -22.12
N ARG A 102 9.04 -2.51 -21.80
CA ARG A 102 10.05 -3.29 -22.52
C ARG A 102 11.01 -3.90 -21.52
N ALA A 103 11.79 -4.89 -21.96
CA ALA A 103 12.78 -5.52 -21.11
C ALA A 103 13.73 -4.48 -20.49
N MET A 104 13.96 -4.59 -19.19
CA MET A 104 14.81 -3.70 -18.41
C MET A 104 15.35 -4.43 -17.18
N SER A 105 16.45 -3.93 -16.63
CA SER A 105 17.00 -4.38 -15.36
C SER A 105 16.73 -3.33 -14.28
N VAL A 106 16.38 -3.76 -13.07
CA VAL A 106 16.39 -2.91 -11.88
C VAL A 106 17.47 -3.38 -10.92
N THR A 107 18.17 -2.44 -10.30
CA THR A 107 19.19 -2.72 -9.28
C THR A 107 18.67 -2.22 -7.95
N ALA A 108 18.73 -3.06 -6.91
CA ALA A 108 18.34 -2.63 -5.57
C ALA A 108 19.32 -1.61 -5.00
N GLU A 109 18.81 -0.50 -4.50
CA GLU A 109 19.59 0.64 -4.00
C GLU A 109 19.64 0.64 -2.45
N HIS A 110 18.67 0.02 -1.80
CA HIS A 110 18.53 -0.08 -0.34
C HIS A 110 18.95 -1.46 0.18
N GLU A 111 19.14 -1.58 1.49
CA GLU A 111 19.60 -2.82 2.15
C GLU A 111 18.70 -4.03 1.80
N VAL A 112 17.39 -3.81 1.81
CA VAL A 112 16.36 -4.80 1.46
C VAL A 112 15.24 -4.11 0.69
N GLU A 113 14.85 -4.70 -0.43
CA GLU A 113 13.75 -4.25 -1.25
C GLU A 113 12.84 -5.40 -1.62
N ILE A 114 11.53 -5.15 -1.61
CA ILE A 114 10.52 -6.09 -2.08
C ILE A 114 10.03 -5.62 -3.44
N TYR A 115 10.04 -6.51 -4.43
CA TYR A 115 9.44 -6.28 -5.73
C TYR A 115 8.24 -7.20 -5.89
N LEU A 116 7.05 -6.62 -6.08
CA LEU A 116 5.79 -7.33 -6.31
C LEU A 116 5.33 -7.11 -7.76
N CYS A 117 5.10 -8.19 -8.52
CA CYS A 117 4.44 -8.09 -9.82
C CYS A 117 2.92 -8.09 -9.63
N ALA A 118 2.29 -6.91 -9.75
CA ALA A 118 0.85 -6.76 -9.58
C ALA A 118 0.07 -7.14 -10.85
N HIS A 119 0.67 -7.01 -12.03
CA HIS A 119 0.04 -7.37 -13.29
C HIS A 119 1.05 -7.75 -14.36
N GLY A 120 0.67 -8.66 -15.25
CA GLY A 120 1.47 -9.08 -16.40
C GLY A 120 2.47 -10.17 -16.06
N ASN A 121 3.53 -10.26 -16.86
CA ASN A 121 4.59 -11.23 -16.70
C ASN A 121 5.91 -10.51 -16.90
N ALA A 122 6.71 -10.41 -15.84
CA ALA A 122 8.00 -9.73 -15.85
C ALA A 122 9.17 -10.73 -16.06
N GLY A 123 8.91 -11.87 -16.70
CA GLY A 123 9.91 -12.92 -16.91
C GLY A 123 9.97 -13.88 -15.72
N SER A 124 10.92 -13.65 -14.81
CA SER A 124 11.10 -14.49 -13.61
C SER A 124 10.05 -14.23 -12.51
N LEU A 125 9.34 -13.10 -12.60
CA LEU A 125 8.30 -12.69 -11.66
C LEU A 125 6.96 -12.56 -12.39
N HIS A 126 6.01 -13.44 -12.08
CA HIS A 126 4.65 -13.43 -12.62
C HIS A 126 3.67 -12.69 -11.71
N GLN A 127 2.49 -12.34 -12.25
CA GLN A 127 1.44 -11.68 -11.49
C GLN A 127 1.13 -12.40 -10.15
N GLY A 128 1.09 -11.61 -9.07
CA GLY A 128 0.85 -12.07 -7.71
C GLY A 128 2.10 -12.58 -6.99
N GLN A 129 3.25 -12.66 -7.67
CA GLN A 129 4.51 -13.06 -7.07
C GLN A 129 5.31 -11.85 -6.62
N ALA A 130 6.08 -12.05 -5.56
CA ALA A 130 7.06 -11.10 -5.09
C ALA A 130 8.44 -11.75 -4.92
N CYS A 131 9.49 -10.95 -5.04
CA CYS A 131 10.85 -11.33 -4.68
C CYS A 131 11.46 -10.28 -3.76
N ILE A 132 12.50 -10.69 -3.03
CA ILE A 132 13.31 -9.80 -2.19
C ILE A 132 14.66 -9.66 -2.86
N LEU A 133 15.14 -8.43 -2.98
CA LEU A 133 16.50 -8.12 -3.39
C LEU A 133 17.26 -7.46 -2.24
N ARG A 134 18.51 -7.85 -2.06
CA ARG A 134 19.50 -7.13 -1.24
C ARG A 134 20.19 -6.06 -2.07
N GLN A 135 20.79 -5.09 -1.39
CA GLN A 135 21.51 -4.00 -2.05
C GLN A 135 22.48 -4.50 -3.14
N ASN A 136 22.42 -3.87 -4.31
CA ASN A 136 23.17 -4.22 -5.53
C ASN A 136 22.76 -5.53 -6.22
N GLU A 137 21.79 -6.29 -5.71
CA GLU A 137 21.20 -7.38 -6.49
C GLU A 137 20.35 -6.81 -7.64
N ILE A 138 20.27 -7.59 -8.72
CA ILE A 138 19.64 -7.19 -9.98
C ILE A 138 18.45 -8.09 -10.24
N LEU A 139 17.33 -7.48 -10.63
CA LEU A 139 16.16 -8.17 -11.17
C LEU A 139 15.99 -7.81 -12.63
N GLU A 140 16.05 -8.84 -13.48
CA GLU A 140 15.76 -8.74 -14.90
C GLU A 140 14.25 -8.85 -15.12
N LEU A 141 13.68 -7.81 -15.73
CA LEU A 141 12.25 -7.70 -16.03
C LEU A 141 12.06 -7.89 -17.53
N ALA A 142 11.30 -8.91 -17.91
CA ALA A 142 11.03 -9.22 -19.32
C ALA A 142 9.55 -9.07 -19.63
N GLY A 143 9.21 -8.06 -20.45
CA GLY A 143 7.88 -7.88 -21.02
C GLY A 143 6.96 -6.92 -20.26
N PRO A 144 5.79 -6.58 -20.85
CA PRO A 144 4.86 -5.63 -20.26
C PRO A 144 4.34 -6.09 -18.89
N SER A 145 4.61 -5.31 -17.85
CA SER A 145 4.20 -5.64 -16.48
C SER A 145 4.11 -4.41 -15.58
N LEU A 146 3.33 -4.53 -14.51
CA LEU A 146 3.23 -3.54 -13.45
C LEU A 146 3.86 -4.11 -12.17
N LEU A 147 4.91 -3.44 -11.69
CA LEU A 147 5.56 -3.79 -10.43
C LEU A 147 5.36 -2.71 -9.38
N PHE A 148 5.43 -3.14 -8.12
CA PHE A 148 5.62 -2.27 -6.97
C PHE A 148 6.94 -2.64 -6.30
N ARG A 149 7.79 -1.63 -6.10
CA ARG A 149 9.02 -1.71 -5.32
C ARG A 149 8.75 -1.08 -3.95
N ILE A 150 9.10 -1.78 -2.88
CA ILE A 150 8.90 -1.36 -1.50
C ILE A 150 10.22 -1.46 -0.74
N TRP A 151 10.54 -0.44 0.05
CA TRP A 151 11.68 -0.46 0.97
C TRP A 151 11.35 0.31 2.25
N GLY A 152 12.04 -0.04 3.35
CA GLY A 152 11.92 0.66 4.62
C GLY A 152 12.69 1.97 4.62
N ASP A 153 12.20 2.97 5.35
CA ASP A 153 12.97 4.17 5.66
C ASP A 153 13.78 3.91 6.96
N PRO A 154 15.12 3.92 6.92
CA PRO A 154 15.95 3.65 8.10
C PRO A 154 15.88 4.74 9.17
N THR A 155 15.20 5.86 8.90
CA THR A 155 14.99 6.94 9.87
C THR A 155 13.80 6.72 10.81
N TYR A 156 13.02 5.65 10.59
CA TYR A 156 11.90 5.22 11.44
C TYR A 156 12.22 4.00 12.30
#